data_AF-A0A9X1YPQ5-F1
#
_entry.id   AF-A0A9X1YPQ5-F1
#
_cell.length_a   1.000
_cell.length_b   1.000
_cell.length_c   1.000
_cell.angle_alpha   90.00
_cell.angle_beta   90.00
_cell.angle_gamma   90.00
#
_symmetry.space_group_name_H-M   'P 1'
#
loop_
_entity.id
_entity.type
_entity.pdbx_description
1 polymer ?
#
loop_
_entity_poly.entity_id
_entity_poly.type
_entity_poly.pdbx_seq_one_letter_code
_entity_poly.pdbx_strand_id
1 'polypeptide(L)'
;MAWSVAGLLIVAAIWLARRAEPALPTATAETVARAPAVPAQSVPASRARVDAPVPASAVAHLANDPRCVIKDPPKTISADASADSGSPVPAPAVDPRAQASRARLLARLAGSADPYANAVAVWLDVDVESDEAHLAGRERKLASMAASTRDPRLYSLALRSCWRHPAHPCDPGLSARRWTELEPANALPWLMMFDEAAERGDLSGMHEAMFHVTQARRLAERADAPLQPILDAASGDVDSLVAARALAERAIGISAAEVGTYGVTACSRATTANANVWQQCLGLADLITRRSDSLLAISLGETLHQRLTGEPKSAERAAALDRMLKAQAALLAASNCDELRDELAVLRRMAIEGEAAVLQDLAR
;
A
#
# COMPACT_ATOMS: atom_id res chain seq x y z
N MET A 1 -10.93 -17.37 -2.62
CA MET A 1 -11.15 -15.93 -2.47
C MET A 1 -11.94 -15.64 -1.18
N ALA A 2 -11.33 -15.91 -0.02
CA ALA A 2 -11.90 -15.58 1.31
C ALA A 2 -11.16 -14.41 1.99
N TRP A 3 -10.17 -13.81 1.30
CA TRP A 3 -9.22 -12.85 1.86
C TRP A 3 -9.81 -11.45 2.06
N SER A 4 -10.76 -11.01 1.23
CA SER A 4 -11.31 -9.65 1.29
C SER A 4 -12.23 -9.42 2.49
N VAL A 5 -12.91 -10.47 2.99
CA VAL A 5 -13.80 -10.38 4.16
C VAL A 5 -13.05 -10.65 5.47
N ALA A 6 -12.09 -11.58 5.47
CA ALA A 6 -11.23 -11.83 6.62
C ALA A 6 -10.35 -10.61 6.96
N GLY A 7 -9.83 -9.90 5.96
CA GLY A 7 -9.06 -8.67 6.17
C GLY A 7 -9.87 -7.57 6.87
N LEU A 8 -11.14 -7.38 6.49
CA LEU A 8 -12.03 -6.37 7.08
C LEU A 8 -12.41 -6.69 8.54
N LEU A 9 -12.61 -7.97 8.87
CA LEU A 9 -12.91 -8.42 10.24
C LEU A 9 -11.70 -8.38 11.16
N ILE A 10 -10.50 -8.70 10.66
CA ILE A 10 -9.24 -8.62 11.43
C ILE A 10 -8.92 -7.16 11.75
N VAL A 11 -9.11 -6.23 10.80
CA VAL A 11 -8.94 -4.79 11.05
C VAL A 11 -9.92 -4.28 12.10
N ALA A 12 -11.19 -4.72 12.08
CA ALA A 12 -12.18 -4.34 13.08
C ALA A 12 -11.86 -4.91 14.48
N ALA A 13 -11.37 -6.14 14.58
CA ALA A 13 -11.00 -6.77 15.84
C ALA A 13 -9.73 -6.14 16.47
N ILE A 14 -8.71 -5.82 15.66
CA ILE A 14 -7.51 -5.09 16.10
C ILE A 14 -7.89 -3.68 16.56
N TRP A 15 -8.82 -3.04 15.86
CA TRP A 15 -9.33 -1.71 16.22
C TRP A 15 -10.12 -1.71 17.55
N LEU A 16 -10.85 -2.79 17.87
CA LEU A 16 -11.56 -2.95 19.14
C LEU A 16 -10.61 -3.29 20.31
N ALA A 17 -9.60 -4.13 20.08
CA ALA A 17 -8.64 -4.53 21.12
C ALA A 17 -7.71 -3.37 21.58
N ARG A 18 -7.43 -2.39 20.71
CA ARG A 18 -6.60 -1.21 21.02
C ARG A 18 -7.33 -0.09 21.79
N ARG A 19 -8.63 -0.21 22.08
CA ARG A 19 -9.35 0.80 22.88
C ARG A 19 -8.98 0.82 24.38
N ALA A 20 -8.19 -0.14 24.85
CA ALA A 20 -7.69 -0.18 26.22
C ALA A 20 -6.27 0.42 26.29
N GLU A 21 -6.12 1.72 26.06
CA GLU A 21 -4.84 2.42 26.27
C GLU A 21 -4.79 3.07 27.67
N PRO A 22 -3.66 2.97 28.40
CA PRO A 22 -3.46 3.67 29.66
C PRO A 22 -3.34 5.18 29.43
N ALA A 23 -3.87 5.98 30.35
CA ALA A 23 -3.76 7.43 30.32
C ALA A 23 -2.28 7.87 30.36
N LEU A 24 -1.86 8.65 29.35
CA LEU A 24 -0.53 9.25 29.30
C LEU A 24 -0.34 10.27 30.45
N PRO A 25 0.86 10.34 31.05
CA PRO A 25 1.17 11.33 32.07
C PRO A 25 1.14 12.75 31.48
N THR A 26 0.52 13.68 32.22
CA THR A 26 0.47 15.11 31.91
C THR A 26 1.87 15.72 32.01
N ALA A 27 2.50 16.02 30.88
CA ALA A 27 3.77 16.74 30.82
C ALA A 27 3.57 18.25 31.07
N THR A 28 4.41 18.82 31.93
CA THR A 28 4.50 20.28 32.15
C THR A 28 5.20 20.95 30.98
N ALA A 29 4.62 22.02 30.46
CA ALA A 29 5.08 22.72 29.26
C ALA A 29 6.44 23.41 29.49
N GLU A 30 7.43 23.02 28.69
CA GLU A 30 8.73 23.70 28.61
C GLU A 30 8.84 24.42 27.25
N THR A 31 9.26 25.68 27.29
CA THR A 31 9.23 26.61 26.16
C THR A 31 10.41 26.34 25.21
N VAL A 32 10.16 25.75 24.05
CA VAL A 32 11.20 25.47 23.03
C VAL A 32 11.32 26.64 22.03
N ALA A 33 12.56 27.07 21.80
CA ALA A 33 12.92 28.16 20.89
C ALA A 33 12.79 27.77 19.40
N ARG A 34 12.41 28.76 18.58
CA ARG A 34 12.09 28.63 17.15
C ARG A 34 13.36 28.48 16.29
N ALA A 35 13.44 27.42 15.48
CA ALA A 35 14.54 27.19 14.54
C ALA A 35 14.33 27.94 13.19
N PRO A 36 15.41 28.31 12.47
CA PRO A 36 15.34 29.03 11.20
C PRO A 36 14.94 28.14 10.01
N ALA A 37 14.31 28.75 9.01
CA ALA A 37 13.79 28.09 7.81
C ALA A 37 14.91 27.71 6.82
N VAL A 38 14.84 26.49 6.26
CA VAL A 38 15.76 25.98 5.23
C VAL A 38 15.14 26.19 3.83
N PRO A 39 15.90 26.68 2.83
CA PRO A 39 15.40 26.89 1.47
C PRO A 39 15.17 25.56 0.72
N ALA A 40 14.05 25.49 0.00
CA ALA A 40 13.63 24.33 -0.79
C ALA A 40 14.47 24.17 -2.08
N GLN A 41 15.05 22.98 -2.29
CA GLN A 41 15.69 22.60 -3.54
C GLN A 41 14.69 21.92 -4.50
N SER A 42 14.68 22.35 -5.75
CA SER A 42 13.91 21.76 -6.85
C SER A 42 14.66 20.57 -7.46
N VAL A 43 13.98 19.44 -7.59
CA VAL A 43 14.50 18.24 -8.27
C VAL A 43 13.90 18.19 -9.68
N PRO A 44 14.70 18.03 -10.75
CA PRO A 44 14.19 17.93 -12.11
C PRO A 44 13.53 16.55 -12.35
N ALA A 45 12.33 16.56 -12.91
CA ALA A 45 11.63 15.37 -13.34
C ALA A 45 12.18 14.90 -14.71
N SER A 46 12.90 13.77 -14.72
CA SER A 46 13.28 13.10 -15.97
C SER A 46 12.12 12.22 -16.45
N ARG A 47 11.43 12.65 -17.52
CA ARG A 47 10.44 11.84 -18.23
C ARG A 47 11.14 11.10 -19.36
N ALA A 48 11.42 9.81 -19.18
CA ALA A 48 11.75 8.93 -20.29
C ALA A 48 10.47 8.62 -21.10
N ARG A 49 10.54 8.77 -22.43
CA ARG A 49 9.52 8.27 -23.36
C ARG A 49 9.62 6.74 -23.40
N VAL A 50 8.47 6.07 -23.28
CA VAL A 50 8.31 4.64 -23.52
C VAL A 50 7.50 4.45 -24.82
N ASP A 51 7.78 3.32 -25.47
CA ASP A 51 7.81 3.03 -26.90
C ASP A 51 6.50 2.93 -27.72
N ALA A 52 6.75 2.69 -29.00
CA ALA A 52 5.93 2.64 -30.20
C ALA A 52 4.59 1.85 -30.16
N PRO A 53 3.63 2.23 -31.05
CA PRO A 53 2.31 1.60 -31.13
C PRO A 53 2.34 0.14 -31.57
N VAL A 54 1.53 -0.68 -30.90
CA VAL A 54 1.25 -2.08 -31.26
C VAL A 54 0.42 -2.11 -32.56
N PRO A 55 0.73 -2.99 -33.53
CA PRO A 55 -0.01 -3.09 -34.78
C PRO A 55 -1.48 -3.53 -34.56
N ALA A 56 -2.41 -2.83 -35.23
CA ALA A 56 -3.85 -3.01 -35.08
C ALA A 56 -4.39 -4.43 -35.37
N SER A 57 -3.67 -5.24 -36.16
CA SER A 57 -4.08 -6.61 -36.49
C SER A 57 -3.96 -7.60 -35.33
N ALA A 58 -3.14 -7.30 -34.32
CA ALA A 58 -3.03 -8.13 -33.11
C ALA A 58 -4.19 -7.91 -32.12
N VAL A 59 -4.92 -6.80 -32.26
CA VAL A 59 -6.00 -6.40 -31.33
C VAL A 59 -7.29 -7.16 -31.62
N ALA A 60 -7.65 -7.34 -32.90
CA ALA A 60 -8.92 -7.93 -33.31
C ALA A 60 -9.12 -9.42 -32.92
N HIS A 61 -8.05 -10.19 -32.75
CA HIS A 61 -8.15 -11.61 -32.39
C HIS A 61 -8.38 -11.88 -30.90
N LEU A 62 -8.16 -10.90 -30.03
CA LEU A 62 -8.27 -11.09 -28.57
C LEU A 62 -9.67 -10.74 -28.02
N ALA A 63 -10.40 -9.78 -28.61
CA ALA A 63 -11.69 -9.32 -28.07
C ALA A 63 -12.76 -10.42 -27.89
N ASN A 64 -12.64 -11.55 -28.61
CA ASN A 64 -13.58 -12.68 -28.56
C ASN A 64 -12.96 -13.98 -27.99
N ASP A 65 -11.79 -13.91 -27.34
CA ASP A 65 -11.19 -15.11 -26.76
C ASP A 65 -12.02 -15.59 -25.55
N PRO A 66 -12.57 -16.83 -25.57
CA PRO A 66 -13.35 -17.34 -24.45
C PRO A 66 -12.54 -17.41 -23.14
N ARG A 67 -11.21 -17.36 -23.21
CA ARG A 67 -10.32 -17.27 -22.04
C ARG A 67 -10.36 -15.92 -21.33
N CYS A 68 -10.78 -14.86 -22.03
CA CYS A 68 -10.96 -13.53 -21.45
C CYS A 68 -12.38 -13.26 -20.96
N VAL A 69 -13.33 -14.16 -21.24
CA VAL A 69 -14.66 -14.05 -20.66
C VAL A 69 -14.57 -14.52 -19.22
N ILE A 70 -14.39 -13.56 -18.30
CA ILE A 70 -14.59 -13.80 -16.87
C ILE A 70 -16.10 -13.95 -16.68
N LYS A 71 -16.60 -15.18 -16.89
CA LYS A 71 -18.00 -15.54 -16.67
C LYS A 71 -18.28 -15.39 -15.18
N ASP A 72 -18.87 -14.26 -14.85
CA ASP A 72 -19.14 -13.75 -13.51
C ASP A 72 -17.86 -13.36 -12.76
N PRO A 73 -17.64 -12.05 -12.46
CA PRO A 73 -16.76 -11.72 -11.37
C PRO A 73 -17.26 -12.51 -10.16
N PRO A 74 -16.36 -13.15 -9.38
CA PRO A 74 -16.76 -13.92 -8.20
C PRO A 74 -17.73 -13.04 -7.42
N LYS A 75 -19.01 -13.46 -7.35
CA LYS A 75 -20.00 -12.72 -6.56
C LYS A 75 -19.34 -12.49 -5.23
N THR A 76 -19.13 -11.21 -4.87
CA THR A 76 -18.61 -10.84 -3.55
C THR A 76 -19.35 -11.72 -2.59
N ILE A 77 -18.63 -12.60 -1.87
CA ILE A 77 -19.25 -13.47 -0.88
C ILE A 77 -19.84 -12.51 0.14
N SER A 78 -21.11 -12.17 -0.04
CA SER A 78 -21.83 -11.34 0.91
C SER A 78 -21.71 -12.08 2.22
N ALA A 79 -21.28 -11.38 3.27
CA ALA A 79 -21.07 -11.91 4.61
C ALA A 79 -22.34 -12.53 5.26
N ASP A 80 -23.44 -12.61 4.52
CA ASP A 80 -24.69 -13.28 4.88
C ASP A 80 -24.65 -14.79 4.64
N ALA A 81 -23.52 -15.36 4.19
CA ALA A 81 -23.32 -16.81 4.16
C ALA A 81 -23.25 -17.36 5.60
N SER A 82 -24.43 -17.68 6.11
CA SER A 82 -24.74 -18.40 7.35
C SER A 82 -23.60 -19.31 7.83
N ALA A 83 -23.13 -19.07 9.06
CA ALA A 83 -22.11 -19.84 9.77
C ALA A 83 -22.51 -21.29 10.10
N ASP A 84 -23.60 -21.80 9.54
CA ASP A 84 -24.28 -23.03 9.99
C ASP A 84 -24.07 -24.24 9.08
N SER A 85 -23.20 -24.14 8.07
CA SER A 85 -22.80 -25.31 7.27
C SER A 85 -21.32 -25.62 7.51
N GLY A 86 -21.05 -26.47 8.51
CA GLY A 86 -19.71 -26.96 8.88
C GLY A 86 -19.03 -27.85 7.83
N SER A 87 -19.39 -27.72 6.55
CA SER A 87 -18.72 -28.41 5.45
C SER A 87 -17.70 -27.47 4.81
N PRO A 88 -16.40 -27.81 4.79
CA PRO A 88 -15.42 -27.01 4.08
C PRO A 88 -15.80 -26.93 2.60
N VAL A 89 -16.06 -25.73 2.10
CA VAL A 89 -16.26 -25.50 0.67
C VAL A 89 -14.95 -25.89 -0.02
N PRO A 90 -14.95 -26.88 -0.94
CA PRO A 90 -13.73 -27.28 -1.63
C PRO A 90 -13.18 -26.07 -2.37
N ALA A 91 -11.88 -25.80 -2.18
CA ALA A 91 -11.21 -24.76 -2.93
C ALA A 91 -11.40 -25.06 -4.43
N PRO A 92 -11.78 -24.08 -5.26
CA PRO A 92 -11.92 -24.31 -6.68
C PRO A 92 -10.59 -24.82 -7.24
N ALA A 93 -10.65 -25.89 -8.04
CA ALA A 93 -9.48 -26.44 -8.69
C ALA A 93 -8.81 -25.35 -9.53
N VAL A 94 -7.53 -25.08 -9.28
CA VAL A 94 -6.76 -24.09 -10.02
C VAL A 94 -6.45 -24.67 -11.41
N ASP A 95 -6.74 -23.91 -12.47
CA ASP A 95 -6.37 -24.30 -13.84
C ASP A 95 -4.85 -24.49 -13.96
N PRO A 96 -4.36 -25.69 -14.34
CA PRO A 96 -2.93 -25.96 -14.52
C PRO A 96 -2.24 -24.97 -15.49
N ARG A 97 -2.96 -24.45 -16.49
CA ARG A 97 -2.40 -23.44 -17.42
C ARG A 97 -2.15 -22.11 -16.73
N ALA A 98 -3.11 -21.66 -15.92
CA ALA A 98 -2.97 -20.45 -15.12
C ALA A 98 -1.81 -20.58 -14.13
N GLN A 99 -1.66 -21.74 -13.49
CA GLN A 99 -0.54 -22.03 -12.59
C GLN A 99 0.81 -22.00 -13.33
N ALA A 100 0.90 -22.60 -14.52
CA ALA A 100 2.11 -22.57 -15.34
C ALA A 100 2.47 -21.15 -15.82
N SER A 101 1.47 -20.34 -16.20
CA SER A 101 1.69 -18.93 -16.57
C SER A 101 2.13 -18.08 -15.37
N ARG A 102 1.53 -18.27 -14.18
CA ARG A 102 1.98 -17.65 -12.93
C ARG A 102 3.44 -18.01 -12.64
N ALA A 103 3.80 -19.29 -12.71
CA ALA A 103 5.17 -19.75 -12.46
C ALA A 103 6.18 -19.14 -13.44
N ARG A 104 5.84 -19.06 -14.73
CA ARG A 104 6.68 -18.38 -15.74
C ARG A 104 6.85 -16.89 -15.43
N LEU A 105 5.78 -16.21 -15.01
CA LEU A 105 5.81 -14.79 -14.68
C LEU A 105 6.68 -14.52 -13.45
N LEU A 106 6.54 -15.32 -12.39
CA LEU A 106 7.40 -15.25 -11.19
C LEU A 106 8.87 -15.56 -11.53
N ALA A 107 9.13 -16.54 -12.41
CA ALA A 107 10.48 -16.84 -12.87
C ALA A 107 11.10 -15.67 -13.65
N ARG A 108 10.32 -14.98 -14.50
CA ARG A 108 10.76 -13.75 -15.20
C ARG A 108 11.08 -12.63 -14.22
N LEU A 109 10.24 -12.43 -13.20
CA LEU A 109 10.49 -11.45 -12.14
C LEU A 109 11.78 -11.76 -11.37
N ALA A 110 12.01 -13.03 -11.00
CA ALA A 110 13.18 -13.47 -10.25
C ALA A 110 14.48 -13.49 -11.07
N GLY A 111 14.38 -13.56 -12.41
CA GLY A 111 15.50 -13.46 -13.34
C GLY A 111 15.73 -12.04 -13.88
N SER A 112 15.04 -11.03 -13.34
CA SER A 112 15.15 -9.66 -13.81
C SER A 112 16.50 -9.04 -13.45
N ALA A 113 16.99 -8.15 -14.31
CA ALA A 113 18.15 -7.31 -14.00
C ALA A 113 17.84 -6.22 -12.96
N ASP A 114 16.55 -5.88 -12.77
CA ASP A 114 16.11 -4.95 -11.72
C ASP A 114 16.03 -5.68 -10.36
N PRO A 115 16.87 -5.30 -9.36
CA PRO A 115 16.81 -5.89 -8.02
C PRO A 115 15.43 -5.76 -7.35
N TYR A 116 14.66 -4.71 -7.68
CA TYR A 116 13.32 -4.54 -7.13
C TYR A 116 12.34 -5.59 -7.67
N ALA A 117 12.39 -5.91 -8.95
CA ALA A 117 11.57 -6.99 -9.54
C ALA A 117 11.89 -8.35 -8.91
N ASN A 118 13.18 -8.63 -8.66
CA ASN A 118 13.59 -9.85 -7.94
C ASN A 118 13.02 -9.88 -6.52
N ALA A 119 12.97 -8.74 -5.82
CA ALA A 119 12.40 -8.65 -4.48
C ALA A 119 10.88 -8.85 -4.50
N VAL A 120 10.18 -8.31 -5.51
CA VAL A 120 8.74 -8.54 -5.70
C VAL A 120 8.46 -10.03 -5.96
N ALA A 121 9.31 -10.75 -6.69
CA ALA A 121 9.17 -12.20 -6.85
C ALA A 121 9.24 -12.94 -5.51
N VAL A 122 10.19 -12.57 -4.65
CA VAL A 122 10.34 -13.15 -3.29
C VAL A 122 9.15 -12.80 -2.41
N TRP A 123 8.71 -11.54 -2.44
CA TRP A 123 7.55 -11.10 -1.64
C TRP A 123 6.24 -11.78 -2.07
N LEU A 124 6.07 -12.09 -3.36
CA LEU A 124 4.92 -12.84 -3.89
C LEU A 124 5.03 -14.36 -3.70
N ASP A 125 6.19 -14.88 -3.26
CA ASP A 125 6.42 -16.29 -2.98
C ASP A 125 5.81 -16.69 -1.63
N VAL A 126 4.48 -16.60 -1.59
CA VAL A 126 3.64 -16.92 -0.44
C VAL A 126 2.44 -17.66 -1.04
N ASP A 127 1.95 -18.67 -0.36
CA ASP A 127 0.69 -19.33 -0.70
C ASP A 127 -0.11 -19.61 0.58
N VAL A 128 -1.38 -20.01 0.41
CA VAL A 128 -2.29 -20.26 1.54
C VAL A 128 -1.74 -21.33 2.49
N GLU A 129 -0.88 -22.20 1.97
CA GLU A 129 -0.24 -23.32 2.68
C GLU A 129 1.17 -22.97 3.20
N SER A 130 1.64 -21.73 3.01
CA SER A 130 2.96 -21.34 3.52
C SER A 130 2.98 -21.42 5.04
N ASP A 131 3.90 -22.24 5.57
CA ASP A 131 4.16 -22.33 7.00
C ASP A 131 5.03 -21.16 7.50
N GLU A 132 5.16 -21.05 8.83
CA GLU A 132 5.98 -20.01 9.46
C GLU A 132 7.44 -20.05 9.02
N ALA A 133 8.00 -21.24 8.74
CA ALA A 133 9.38 -21.38 8.32
C ALA A 133 9.62 -20.79 6.92
N HIS A 134 8.67 -20.98 6.00
CA HIS A 134 8.69 -20.38 4.67
C HIS A 134 8.58 -18.86 4.74
N LEU A 135 7.66 -18.33 5.55
CA LEU A 135 7.49 -16.89 5.76
C LEU A 135 8.76 -16.25 6.34
N ALA A 136 9.34 -16.85 7.38
CA ALA A 136 10.60 -16.39 7.96
C ALA A 136 11.81 -16.51 7.00
N GLY A 137 11.82 -17.53 6.13
CA GLY A 137 12.82 -17.67 5.06
C GLY A 137 12.73 -16.56 4.02
N ARG A 138 11.51 -16.26 3.58
CA ARG A 138 11.18 -15.16 2.67
C ARG A 138 11.61 -13.80 3.23
N GLU A 139 11.26 -13.52 4.49
CA GLU A 139 11.60 -12.26 5.17
C GLU A 139 13.10 -12.05 5.30
N ARG A 140 13.86 -13.08 5.71
CA ARG A 140 15.34 -13.03 5.74
C ARG A 140 15.93 -12.77 4.35
N LYS A 141 15.35 -13.37 3.31
CA LYS A 141 15.80 -13.13 1.93
C LYS A 141 15.56 -11.67 1.51
N LEU A 142 14.37 -11.12 1.78
CA LEU A 142 14.06 -9.71 1.52
C LEU A 142 14.98 -8.76 2.30
N ALA A 143 15.22 -9.05 3.57
CA ALA A 143 16.13 -8.27 4.42
C ALA A 143 17.56 -8.28 3.91
N SER A 144 18.08 -9.45 3.49
CA SER A 144 19.39 -9.55 2.86
C SER A 144 19.49 -8.73 1.57
N MET A 145 18.44 -8.70 0.74
CA MET A 145 18.41 -7.87 -0.47
C MET A 145 18.43 -6.38 -0.11
N ALA A 146 17.64 -5.97 0.89
CA ALA A 146 17.54 -4.59 1.35
C ALA A 146 18.82 -4.07 2.03
N ALA A 147 19.58 -4.92 2.73
CA ALA A 147 20.83 -4.53 3.37
C ALA A 147 21.88 -4.00 2.37
N SER A 148 21.81 -4.44 1.11
CA SER A 148 22.76 -4.07 0.04
C SER A 148 22.27 -2.99 -0.92
N THR A 149 21.01 -2.55 -0.79
CA THR A 149 20.39 -1.64 -1.76
C THR A 149 20.46 -0.17 -1.33
N ARG A 150 20.38 0.71 -2.33
CA ARG A 150 20.02 2.12 -2.14
C ARG A 150 18.65 2.46 -2.75
N ASP A 151 17.97 1.46 -3.32
CA ASP A 151 16.62 1.64 -3.87
C ASP A 151 15.60 1.69 -2.71
N PRO A 152 14.96 2.85 -2.47
CA PRO A 152 13.99 2.97 -1.40
C PRO A 152 12.74 2.12 -1.62
N ARG A 153 12.41 1.72 -2.86
CA ARG A 153 11.27 0.83 -3.15
C ARG A 153 11.51 -0.55 -2.56
N LEU A 154 12.67 -1.14 -2.84
CA LEU A 154 13.08 -2.44 -2.32
C LEU A 154 13.18 -2.39 -0.78
N TYR A 155 13.84 -1.35 -0.26
CA TYR A 155 13.99 -1.19 1.19
C TYR A 155 12.62 -1.10 1.89
N SER A 156 11.69 -0.31 1.35
CA SER A 156 10.34 -0.17 1.89
C SER A 156 9.54 -1.48 1.87
N LEU A 157 9.67 -2.26 0.78
CA LEU A 157 9.01 -3.57 0.65
C LEU A 157 9.51 -4.55 1.73
N ALA A 158 10.83 -4.63 1.91
CA ALA A 158 11.43 -5.53 2.89
C ALA A 158 11.06 -5.14 4.33
N LEU A 159 11.13 -3.84 4.66
CA LEU A 159 10.79 -3.37 6.00
C LEU A 159 9.31 -3.61 6.33
N ARG A 160 8.40 -3.31 5.40
CA ARG A 160 6.95 -3.53 5.59
C ARG A 160 6.57 -5.00 5.74
N SER A 161 7.15 -5.85 4.89
CA SER A 161 6.93 -7.30 4.95
C SER A 161 7.33 -7.87 6.31
N CYS A 162 8.32 -7.27 6.97
CA CYS A 162 8.79 -7.75 8.26
C CYS A 162 8.04 -7.13 9.46
N TRP A 163 7.83 -5.81 9.46
CA TRP A 163 7.28 -5.08 10.61
C TRP A 163 5.93 -5.64 11.12
N ARG A 164 5.15 -6.22 10.21
CA ARG A 164 3.82 -6.80 10.49
C ARG A 164 3.83 -8.11 11.25
N HIS A 165 4.98 -8.79 11.34
CA HIS A 165 5.11 -10.10 11.93
C HIS A 165 5.84 -10.00 13.28
N PRO A 166 5.14 -9.79 14.41
CA PRO A 166 5.78 -9.72 15.72
C PRO A 166 6.50 -11.02 16.12
N ALA A 167 6.16 -12.14 15.49
CA ALA A 167 6.87 -13.42 15.65
C ALA A 167 8.25 -13.44 14.97
N HIS A 168 8.53 -12.49 14.06
CA HIS A 168 9.74 -12.44 13.25
C HIS A 168 10.31 -11.02 13.29
N PRO A 169 11.10 -10.68 14.34
CA PRO A 169 11.70 -9.36 14.43
C PRO A 169 12.61 -9.12 13.23
N CYS A 170 12.57 -7.89 12.72
CA CYS A 170 13.37 -7.53 11.54
C CYS A 170 14.85 -7.67 11.82
N ASP A 171 15.59 -8.08 10.80
CA ASP A 171 17.04 -8.09 10.84
C ASP A 171 17.53 -6.69 11.29
N PRO A 172 18.58 -6.59 12.13
CA PRO A 172 19.03 -5.31 12.71
C PRO A 172 19.37 -4.22 11.68
N GLY A 173 19.60 -4.60 10.42
CA GLY A 173 19.84 -3.68 9.31
C GLY A 173 18.58 -3.04 8.69
N LEU A 174 17.39 -3.55 9.01
CA LEU A 174 16.10 -3.03 8.57
C LEU A 174 15.46 -2.20 9.69
N SER A 175 15.53 -0.87 9.55
CA SER A 175 14.90 0.08 10.46
C SER A 175 14.20 1.22 9.72
N ALA A 176 13.21 1.83 10.38
CA ALA A 176 12.58 3.05 9.90
C ALA A 176 13.59 4.19 9.78
N ARG A 177 14.53 4.33 10.73
CA ARG A 177 15.63 5.33 10.66
C ARG A 177 16.46 5.22 9.39
N ARG A 178 16.87 4.02 8.98
CA ARG A 178 17.62 3.88 7.74
C ARG A 178 16.76 4.21 6.51
N TRP A 179 15.44 3.99 6.56
CA TRP A 179 14.55 4.48 5.50
C TRP A 179 14.48 6.01 5.46
N THR A 180 14.46 6.71 6.61
CA THR A 180 14.46 8.18 6.60
C THR A 180 15.73 8.76 5.99
N GLU A 181 16.86 8.06 6.07
CA GLU A 181 18.09 8.44 5.37
C GLU A 181 17.99 8.26 3.85
N LEU A 182 17.32 7.22 3.38
CA LEU A 182 17.07 6.98 1.95
C LEU A 182 16.05 7.97 1.39
N GLU A 183 15.06 8.36 2.20
CA GLU A 183 13.95 9.22 1.79
C GLU A 183 13.52 10.23 2.87
N PRO A 184 14.34 11.26 3.12
CA PRO A 184 14.06 12.22 4.19
C PRO A 184 12.77 13.00 3.96
N ALA A 185 12.34 13.13 2.70
CA ALA A 185 11.12 13.84 2.32
C ALA A 185 9.83 13.00 2.36
N ASN A 186 9.94 11.69 2.67
CA ASN A 186 8.78 10.80 2.83
C ASN A 186 8.39 10.72 4.32
N ALA A 187 7.14 11.04 4.65
CA ALA A 187 6.65 11.05 6.01
C ALA A 187 6.49 9.65 6.63
N LEU A 188 6.26 8.62 5.81
CA LEU A 188 5.94 7.29 6.32
C LEU A 188 7.01 6.72 7.28
N PRO A 189 8.32 6.69 6.94
CA PRO A 189 9.32 6.18 7.87
C PRO A 189 9.44 7.02 9.15
N TRP A 190 9.12 8.33 9.11
CA TRP A 190 9.04 9.15 10.31
C TRP A 190 7.84 8.76 11.19
N LEU A 191 6.68 8.46 10.60
CA LEU A 191 5.53 7.94 11.35
C LEU A 191 5.81 6.57 11.98
N MET A 192 6.60 5.73 11.32
CA MET A 192 7.07 4.46 11.88
C MET A 192 8.01 4.68 13.09
N MET A 193 8.94 5.63 12.99
CA MET A 193 9.79 6.02 14.13
C MET A 193 8.98 6.65 15.28
N PHE A 194 7.91 7.37 14.96
CA PHE A 194 6.99 7.90 15.96
C PHE A 194 6.33 6.76 16.76
N ASP A 195 5.81 5.74 16.08
CA ASP A 195 5.17 4.59 16.74
C ASP A 195 6.18 3.81 17.58
N GLU A 196 7.39 3.56 17.07
CA GLU A 196 8.49 2.95 17.83
C GLU A 196 8.84 3.74 19.10
N ALA A 197 8.88 5.07 19.02
CA ALA A 197 9.14 5.93 20.17
C ALA A 197 7.98 5.91 21.17
N ALA A 198 6.73 5.91 20.68
CA ALA A 198 5.55 5.78 21.51
C ALA A 198 5.49 4.45 22.27
N GLU A 199 5.83 3.33 21.62
CA GLU A 199 5.93 2.01 22.25
C GLU A 199 6.95 1.96 23.39
N ARG A 200 8.03 2.75 23.29
CA ARG A 200 9.06 2.88 24.34
C ARG A 200 8.76 3.97 25.38
N GLY A 201 7.69 4.77 25.21
CA GLY A 201 7.44 5.95 26.03
C GLY A 201 8.45 7.09 25.84
N ASP A 202 9.15 7.13 24.70
CA ASP A 202 10.15 8.15 24.37
C ASP A 202 9.50 9.41 23.76
N LEU A 203 9.10 10.33 24.63
CA LEU A 203 8.46 11.59 24.23
C LEU A 203 9.36 12.45 23.32
N SER A 204 10.69 12.41 23.51
CA SER A 204 11.61 13.18 22.67
C SER A 204 11.63 12.63 21.26
N GLY A 205 11.72 11.30 21.12
CA GLY A 205 11.66 10.62 19.82
C GLY A 205 10.33 10.85 19.11
N MET A 206 9.21 10.85 19.83
CA MET A 206 7.90 11.18 19.27
C MET A 206 7.86 12.61 18.70
N HIS A 207 8.37 13.60 19.44
CA HIS A 207 8.40 14.99 18.99
C HIS A 207 9.33 15.20 17.78
N GLU A 208 10.50 14.59 17.77
CA GLU A 208 11.45 14.64 16.64
C GLU A 208 10.82 14.05 15.37
N ALA A 209 10.23 12.86 15.48
CA ALA A 209 9.56 12.21 14.37
C ALA A 209 8.42 13.08 13.82
N MET A 210 7.58 13.64 14.69
CA MET A 210 6.47 14.50 14.27
C MET A 210 6.95 15.80 13.63
N PHE A 211 8.05 16.38 14.12
CA PHE A 211 8.69 17.53 13.48
C PHE A 211 9.07 17.21 12.03
N HIS A 212 9.71 16.08 11.78
CA HIS A 212 10.04 15.66 10.42
C HIS A 212 8.82 15.36 9.54
N VAL A 213 7.78 14.75 10.11
CA VAL A 213 6.49 14.57 9.43
C VAL A 213 5.92 15.90 8.93
N THR A 214 5.92 16.95 9.77
CA THR A 214 5.41 18.27 9.34
C THR A 214 6.25 18.93 8.25
N GLN A 215 7.50 18.51 8.05
CA GLN A 215 8.38 18.99 6.99
C GLN A 215 8.37 18.12 5.73
N ALA A 216 7.78 16.93 5.81
CA ALA A 216 7.77 16.00 4.71
C ALA A 216 7.04 16.56 3.48
N ARG A 217 7.50 16.17 2.29
CA ARG A 217 6.91 16.62 1.04
C ARG A 217 5.83 15.68 0.53
N ARG A 218 5.80 14.44 1.01
CA ARG A 218 4.82 13.42 0.62
C ARG A 218 4.65 12.39 1.72
N LEU A 219 3.54 11.68 1.67
CA LEU A 219 3.35 10.41 2.35
C LEU A 219 3.24 9.33 1.28
N ALA A 220 4.32 8.57 1.09
CA ALA A 220 4.36 7.53 0.07
C ALA A 220 4.46 6.17 0.73
N GLU A 221 3.35 5.43 0.72
CA GLU A 221 3.32 4.05 1.22
C GLU A 221 3.90 3.07 0.23
N ARG A 222 3.83 3.39 -1.07
CA ARG A 222 4.23 2.51 -2.17
C ARG A 222 3.53 1.14 -2.16
N ALA A 223 2.28 1.09 -1.70
CA ALA A 223 1.48 -0.12 -1.72
C ALA A 223 1.35 -0.71 -3.14
N ASP A 224 1.30 0.15 -4.16
CA ASP A 224 1.14 -0.24 -5.57
C ASP A 224 2.44 -0.34 -6.36
N ALA A 225 3.58 0.04 -5.77
CA ALA A 225 4.87 -0.02 -6.48
C ALA A 225 5.22 -1.44 -7.01
N PRO A 226 4.86 -2.55 -6.34
CA PRO A 226 5.07 -3.90 -6.88
C PRO A 226 4.32 -4.19 -8.19
N LEU A 227 3.27 -3.43 -8.52
CA LEU A 227 2.50 -3.66 -9.74
C LEU A 227 3.33 -3.43 -11.00
N GLN A 228 4.22 -2.44 -11.01
CA GLN A 228 5.04 -2.15 -12.19
C GLN A 228 5.86 -3.36 -12.66
N PRO A 229 6.75 -3.96 -11.84
CA PRO A 229 7.54 -5.09 -12.29
C PRO A 229 6.68 -6.31 -12.67
N ILE A 230 5.54 -6.55 -12.00
CA ILE A 230 4.59 -7.63 -12.36
C ILE A 230 4.10 -7.44 -13.80
N LEU A 231 3.69 -6.22 -14.13
CA LEU A 231 3.11 -5.87 -15.43
C LEU A 231 4.18 -5.80 -16.52
N ASP A 232 5.40 -5.36 -16.19
CA ASP A 232 6.52 -5.31 -17.12
C ASP A 232 7.08 -6.70 -17.43
N ALA A 233 6.94 -7.67 -16.51
CA ALA A 233 7.30 -9.06 -16.75
C ALA A 233 6.26 -9.83 -17.59
N ALA A 234 5.06 -9.27 -17.82
CA ALA A 234 4.02 -9.91 -18.61
C ALA A 234 4.33 -9.88 -20.12
N SER A 235 4.12 -10.98 -20.82
CA SER A 235 4.07 -11.00 -22.28
C SER A 235 2.68 -10.60 -22.77
N GLY A 236 2.56 -10.18 -24.03
CA GLY A 236 1.30 -9.69 -24.62
C GLY A 236 0.24 -10.76 -24.92
N ASP A 237 0.51 -12.04 -24.64
CA ASP A 237 -0.45 -13.13 -24.81
C ASP A 237 -1.48 -13.19 -23.66
N VAL A 238 -2.69 -13.69 -23.97
CA VAL A 238 -3.82 -13.77 -23.01
C VAL A 238 -3.42 -14.43 -21.69
N ASP A 239 -2.76 -15.59 -21.75
CA ASP A 239 -2.47 -16.38 -20.56
C ASP A 239 -1.49 -15.63 -19.64
N SER A 240 -0.54 -14.88 -20.21
CA SER A 240 0.35 -14.01 -19.44
C SER A 240 -0.34 -12.77 -18.88
N LEU A 241 -1.28 -12.16 -19.60
CA LEU A 241 -2.05 -11.01 -19.10
C LEU A 241 -2.96 -11.40 -17.93
N VAL A 242 -3.65 -12.55 -18.05
CA VAL A 242 -4.47 -13.12 -16.96
C VAL A 242 -3.61 -13.45 -15.74
N ALA A 243 -2.43 -14.05 -15.95
CA ALA A 243 -1.49 -14.31 -14.85
C ALA A 243 -0.96 -13.03 -14.19
N ALA A 244 -0.71 -11.98 -14.99
CA ALA A 244 -0.28 -10.68 -14.47
C ALA A 244 -1.38 -10.01 -13.64
N ARG A 245 -2.64 -10.04 -14.09
CA ARG A 245 -3.78 -9.59 -13.30
C ARG A 245 -3.89 -10.35 -11.98
N ALA A 246 -3.83 -11.68 -12.02
CA ALA A 246 -3.93 -12.49 -10.80
C ALA A 246 -2.79 -12.19 -9.79
N LEU A 247 -1.56 -11.95 -10.27
CA LEU A 247 -0.45 -11.53 -9.42
C LEU A 247 -0.60 -10.08 -8.92
N ALA A 248 -1.16 -9.18 -9.74
CA ALA A 248 -1.46 -7.80 -9.34
C ALA A 248 -2.54 -7.75 -8.24
N GLU A 249 -3.64 -8.49 -8.41
CA GLU A 249 -4.69 -8.64 -7.38
C GLU A 249 -4.10 -9.22 -6.08
N ARG A 250 -3.21 -10.22 -6.20
CA ARG A 250 -2.49 -10.76 -5.04
C ARG A 250 -1.61 -9.72 -4.37
N ALA A 251 -0.84 -8.96 -5.15
CA ALA A 251 0.02 -7.89 -4.63
C ALA A 251 -0.81 -6.84 -3.89
N ILE A 252 -1.93 -6.38 -4.47
CA ILE A 252 -2.86 -5.47 -3.82
C ILE A 252 -3.36 -6.06 -2.50
N GLY A 253 -3.75 -7.34 -2.49
CA GLY A 253 -4.21 -8.03 -1.29
C GLY A 253 -3.16 -8.09 -0.17
N ILE A 254 -1.91 -8.44 -0.49
CA ILE A 254 -0.80 -8.46 0.48
C ILE A 254 -0.51 -7.04 0.96
N SER A 255 -0.37 -6.08 0.04
CA SER A 255 -0.12 -4.67 0.36
C SER A 255 -1.19 -4.10 1.28
N ALA A 256 -2.47 -4.36 1.02
CA ALA A 256 -3.60 -3.93 1.85
C ALA A 256 -3.54 -4.55 3.25
N ALA A 257 -3.13 -5.82 3.35
CA ALA A 257 -2.91 -6.49 4.63
C ALA A 257 -1.68 -5.93 5.40
N GLU A 258 -0.83 -5.15 4.75
CA GLU A 258 0.35 -4.50 5.33
C GLU A 258 0.15 -2.99 5.65
N VAL A 259 -0.91 -2.33 5.17
CA VAL A 259 -1.13 -0.88 5.37
C VAL A 259 -1.38 -0.54 6.84
N GLY A 260 -0.42 0.13 7.48
CA GLY A 260 -0.46 0.49 8.90
C GLY A 260 -1.18 1.79 9.18
N THR A 261 -1.73 1.93 10.38
CA THR A 261 -2.40 3.17 10.83
C THR A 261 -1.42 4.16 11.49
N TYR A 262 -0.19 4.23 10.97
CA TYR A 262 0.96 4.83 11.66
C TYR A 262 0.71 6.27 12.11
N GLY A 263 0.93 6.58 13.39
CA GLY A 263 0.78 7.92 13.98
C GLY A 263 -0.62 8.57 13.95
N VAL A 264 -1.56 8.08 13.13
CA VAL A 264 -2.93 8.65 13.02
C VAL A 264 -3.70 8.49 14.34
N THR A 265 -3.45 7.39 15.06
CA THR A 265 -4.08 7.13 16.36
C THR A 265 -3.66 8.14 17.43
N ALA A 266 -2.40 8.59 17.40
CA ALA A 266 -1.88 9.58 18.35
C ALA A 266 -2.56 10.97 18.24
N CYS A 267 -3.12 11.27 17.05
CA CYS A 267 -3.89 12.49 16.83
C CYS A 267 -5.40 12.32 17.06
N SER A 268 -5.88 11.16 17.53
CA SER A 268 -7.29 10.81 17.40
C SER A 268 -8.21 11.06 18.62
N ARG A 269 -7.73 11.35 19.85
CA ARG A 269 -8.64 11.63 20.99
C ARG A 269 -8.07 12.26 22.28
N ALA A 270 -6.76 12.29 22.54
CA ALA A 270 -6.24 12.55 23.90
C ALA A 270 -5.18 13.66 24.03
N THR A 271 -4.78 14.33 22.95
CA THR A 271 -3.54 15.14 22.90
C THR A 271 -3.74 16.65 22.68
N THR A 272 -4.99 17.12 22.66
CA THR A 272 -5.34 18.42 22.06
C THR A 272 -5.37 19.60 23.03
N ALA A 273 -5.15 19.37 24.34
CA ALA A 273 -4.97 20.47 25.29
C ALA A 273 -3.69 21.28 25.00
N ASN A 274 -2.70 20.66 24.35
CA ASN A 274 -1.49 21.34 23.91
C ASN A 274 -1.67 21.88 22.48
N ALA A 275 -1.68 23.20 22.34
CA ALA A 275 -1.84 23.87 21.04
C ALA A 275 -0.76 23.48 20.01
N ASN A 276 0.47 23.15 20.44
CA ASN A 276 1.53 22.75 19.52
C ASN A 276 1.25 21.36 18.93
N VAL A 277 0.81 20.41 19.77
CA VAL A 277 0.46 19.05 19.31
C VAL A 277 -0.75 19.09 18.39
N TRP A 278 -1.73 19.93 18.70
CA TRP A 278 -2.87 20.18 17.82
C TRP A 278 -2.44 20.65 16.42
N GLN A 279 -1.56 21.66 16.35
CA GLN A 279 -1.07 22.18 15.07
C GLN A 279 -0.28 21.14 14.28
N GLN A 280 0.53 20.32 14.95
CA GLN A 280 1.23 19.20 14.30
C GLN A 280 0.26 18.17 13.73
N CYS A 281 -0.79 17.80 14.48
CA CYS A 281 -1.82 16.88 14.02
C CYS A 281 -2.64 17.44 12.85
N LEU A 282 -2.94 18.74 12.84
CA LEU A 282 -3.54 19.40 11.67
C LEU A 282 -2.60 19.36 10.46
N GLY A 283 -1.30 19.61 10.65
CA GLY A 283 -0.29 19.51 9.60
C GLY A 283 -0.19 18.10 9.02
N LEU A 284 -0.23 17.07 9.87
CA LEU A 284 -0.28 15.66 9.45
C LEU A 284 -1.56 15.36 8.66
N ALA A 285 -2.72 15.80 9.14
CA ALA A 285 -3.99 15.59 8.44
C ALA A 285 -3.97 16.23 7.04
N ASP A 286 -3.43 17.44 6.90
CA ASP A 286 -3.28 18.13 5.62
C ASP A 286 -2.30 17.41 4.68
N LEU A 287 -1.14 17.00 5.22
CA LEU A 287 -0.15 16.22 4.47
C LEU A 287 -0.75 14.92 3.91
N ILE A 288 -1.43 14.14 4.75
CA ILE A 288 -2.08 12.89 4.35
C ILE A 288 -3.11 13.16 3.25
N THR A 289 -3.98 14.15 3.47
CA THR A 289 -5.10 14.46 2.55
C THR A 289 -4.61 14.94 1.19
N ARG A 290 -3.54 15.74 1.16
CA ARG A 290 -3.11 16.42 -0.08
C ARG A 290 -1.93 15.77 -0.78
N ARG A 291 -1.11 14.98 -0.07
CA ARG A 291 0.19 14.51 -0.56
C ARG A 291 0.43 13.02 -0.29
N SER A 292 -0.63 12.26 -0.01
CA SER A 292 -0.59 10.81 0.02
C SER A 292 -0.69 10.21 -1.39
N ASP A 293 0.01 9.10 -1.62
CA ASP A 293 -0.15 8.28 -2.83
C ASP A 293 -1.28 7.26 -2.74
N SER A 294 -1.83 6.99 -1.54
CA SER A 294 -2.96 6.06 -1.32
C SER A 294 -4.28 6.78 -1.05
N LEU A 295 -5.36 6.25 -1.65
CA LEU A 295 -6.75 6.65 -1.41
C LEU A 295 -7.18 6.39 0.04
N LEU A 296 -6.76 5.26 0.61
CA LEU A 296 -7.08 4.90 1.99
C LEU A 296 -6.50 5.94 2.95
N ALA A 297 -5.24 6.30 2.77
CA ALA A 297 -4.59 7.35 3.55
C ALA A 297 -5.32 8.69 3.37
N ILE A 298 -5.66 9.13 2.15
CA ILE A 298 -6.46 10.35 1.95
C ILE A 298 -7.77 10.33 2.75
N SER A 299 -8.50 9.21 2.70
CA SER A 299 -9.73 9.04 3.47
C SER A 299 -9.51 9.17 4.98
N LEU A 300 -8.42 8.57 5.50
CA LEU A 300 -8.00 8.69 6.91
C LEU A 300 -7.62 10.13 7.27
N GLY A 301 -6.89 10.83 6.42
CA GLY A 301 -6.51 12.23 6.61
C GLY A 301 -7.72 13.14 6.73
N GLU A 302 -8.72 12.95 5.87
CA GLU A 302 -9.99 13.68 5.92
C GLU A 302 -10.79 13.36 7.19
N THR A 303 -10.85 12.09 7.61
CA THR A 303 -11.49 11.71 8.89
C THR A 303 -10.75 12.30 10.07
N LEU A 304 -9.42 12.33 10.04
CA LEU A 304 -8.61 12.96 11.08
C LEU A 304 -8.86 14.47 11.13
N HIS A 305 -8.88 15.14 9.98
CA HIS A 305 -9.17 16.57 9.87
C HIS A 305 -10.53 16.91 10.47
N GLN A 306 -11.59 16.19 10.09
CA GLN A 306 -12.94 16.37 10.65
C GLN A 306 -12.98 16.17 12.17
N ARG A 307 -12.25 15.18 12.69
CA ARG A 307 -12.19 14.93 14.14
C ARG A 307 -11.50 16.06 14.89
N LEU A 308 -10.46 16.65 14.29
CA LEU A 308 -9.76 17.79 14.86
C LEU A 308 -10.64 19.04 14.77
N THR A 309 -11.04 19.47 13.58
CA THR A 309 -11.75 20.77 13.44
C THR A 309 -13.21 20.74 13.88
N GLY A 310 -13.84 19.56 13.94
CA GLY A 310 -15.29 19.43 14.08
C GLY A 310 -16.06 19.79 12.81
N GLU A 311 -15.38 20.18 11.74
CA GLU A 311 -15.98 20.59 10.49
C GLU A 311 -16.16 19.37 9.57
N PRO A 312 -17.37 19.16 9.01
CA PRO A 312 -17.57 18.10 8.04
C PRO A 312 -16.75 18.37 6.77
N LYS A 313 -16.43 17.29 6.04
CA LYS A 313 -15.83 17.42 4.70
C LYS A 313 -16.74 18.28 3.83
N SER A 314 -16.17 19.24 3.09
CA SER A 314 -16.93 20.00 2.10
C SER A 314 -17.62 19.04 1.11
N ALA A 315 -18.82 19.39 0.65
CA ALA A 315 -19.58 18.56 -0.30
C ALA A 315 -18.76 18.21 -1.56
N GLU A 316 -17.94 19.15 -2.05
CA GLU A 316 -17.03 18.94 -3.17
C GLU A 316 -16.00 17.83 -2.91
N ARG A 317 -15.29 17.89 -1.77
CA ARG A 317 -14.32 16.84 -1.39
C ARG A 317 -14.98 15.49 -1.14
N ALA A 318 -16.16 15.48 -0.52
CA ALA A 318 -16.91 14.24 -0.31
C ALA A 318 -17.30 13.60 -1.66
N ALA A 319 -17.79 14.40 -2.61
CA ALA A 319 -18.11 13.94 -3.96
C ALA A 319 -16.86 13.50 -4.74
N ALA A 320 -15.73 14.18 -4.59
CA ALA A 320 -14.47 13.77 -5.22
C ALA A 320 -13.99 12.41 -4.71
N LEU A 321 -14.00 12.20 -3.38
CA LEU A 321 -13.63 10.92 -2.77
C LEU A 321 -14.57 9.79 -3.20
N ASP A 322 -15.87 10.04 -3.28
CA ASP A 322 -16.86 9.08 -3.78
C ASP A 322 -16.59 8.67 -5.24
N ARG A 323 -16.24 9.63 -6.11
CA ARG A 323 -15.87 9.31 -7.50
C ARG A 323 -14.58 8.46 -7.58
N MET A 324 -13.58 8.75 -6.75
CA MET A 324 -12.36 7.94 -6.69
C MET A 324 -12.63 6.51 -6.21
N LEU A 325 -13.48 6.34 -5.19
CA LEU A 325 -13.89 5.01 -4.72
C LEU A 325 -14.66 4.22 -5.79
N LYS A 326 -15.55 4.89 -6.53
CA LYS A 326 -16.25 4.29 -7.67
C LYS A 326 -15.30 3.90 -8.80
N ALA A 327 -14.33 4.76 -9.12
CA ALA A 327 -13.28 4.45 -10.09
C ALA A 327 -12.47 3.22 -9.64
N GLN A 328 -12.06 3.16 -8.37
CA GLN A 328 -11.35 2.01 -7.81
C GLN A 328 -12.18 0.72 -7.90
N ALA A 329 -13.47 0.78 -7.57
CA ALA A 329 -14.36 -0.38 -7.68
C ALA A 329 -14.54 -0.87 -9.13
N ALA A 330 -14.47 0.04 -10.11
CA ALA A 330 -14.56 -0.30 -11.53
C ALA A 330 -13.29 -0.93 -12.09
N LEU A 331 -12.12 -0.70 -11.45
CA LEU A 331 -10.83 -1.16 -12.00
C LEU A 331 -10.72 -2.67 -12.17
N LEU A 332 -11.34 -3.46 -11.30
CA LEU A 332 -11.25 -4.92 -11.35
C LEU A 332 -12.44 -5.58 -12.05
N ALA A 333 -13.23 -4.79 -12.80
CA ALA A 333 -14.47 -5.24 -13.43
C ALA A 333 -14.31 -5.65 -14.90
N ALA A 334 -13.08 -5.81 -15.43
CA ALA A 334 -12.88 -6.17 -16.83
C ALA A 334 -13.54 -7.51 -17.18
N SER A 335 -14.22 -7.54 -18.32
CA SER A 335 -15.06 -8.63 -18.82
C SER A 335 -14.57 -9.25 -20.13
N ASN A 336 -13.58 -8.61 -20.78
CA ASN A 336 -12.97 -9.04 -22.03
C ASN A 336 -11.48 -8.65 -22.10
N CYS A 337 -10.75 -9.09 -23.14
CA CYS A 337 -9.30 -8.87 -23.22
C CYS A 337 -8.90 -7.40 -23.43
N ASP A 338 -9.75 -6.58 -24.05
CA ASP A 338 -9.43 -5.17 -24.28
C ASP A 338 -9.55 -4.40 -22.95
N GLU A 339 -10.66 -4.62 -22.23
CA GLU A 339 -10.83 -4.11 -20.86
C GLU A 339 -9.73 -4.60 -19.91
N LEU A 340 -9.28 -5.86 -20.04
CA LEU A 340 -8.16 -6.38 -19.25
C LEU A 340 -6.86 -5.62 -19.53
N ARG A 341 -6.57 -5.27 -20.78
CA ARG A 341 -5.37 -4.49 -21.11
C ARG A 341 -5.47 -3.07 -20.57
N ASP A 342 -6.65 -2.46 -20.66
CA ASP A 342 -6.89 -1.13 -20.12
C ASP A 342 -6.76 -1.12 -18.59
N GLU A 343 -7.32 -2.12 -17.90
CA GLU A 343 -7.15 -2.35 -16.47
C GLU A 343 -5.66 -2.44 -16.10
N LEU A 344 -4.90 -3.31 -16.77
CA LEU A 344 -3.47 -3.48 -16.52
C LEU A 344 -2.68 -2.20 -16.82
N ALA A 345 -3.08 -1.41 -17.82
CA ALA A 345 -2.46 -0.12 -18.09
C ALA A 345 -2.72 0.88 -16.95
N VAL A 346 -3.92 0.90 -16.37
CA VAL A 346 -4.22 1.72 -15.19
C VAL A 346 -3.41 1.26 -13.99
N LEU A 347 -3.33 -0.05 -13.71
CA LEU A 347 -2.53 -0.59 -12.61
C LEU A 347 -1.05 -0.23 -12.75
N ARG A 348 -0.51 -0.24 -13.98
CA ARG A 348 0.85 0.25 -14.25
C ARG A 348 0.99 1.73 -13.92
N ARG A 349 0.00 2.56 -14.26
CA ARG A 349 0.01 3.98 -13.88
C ARG A 349 -0.01 4.14 -12.36
N MET A 350 -0.83 3.38 -11.64
CA MET A 350 -0.88 3.45 -10.17
C MET A 350 0.48 3.17 -9.53
N ALA A 351 1.21 2.20 -10.08
CA ALA A 351 2.56 1.86 -9.61
C ALA A 351 3.57 3.02 -9.75
N ILE A 352 3.40 3.87 -10.77
CA ILE A 352 4.34 4.94 -11.15
C ILE A 352 3.92 6.29 -10.56
N GLU A 353 2.64 6.62 -10.67
CA GLU A 353 2.04 7.92 -10.32
C GLU A 353 1.47 7.93 -8.88
N GLY A 354 1.13 6.76 -8.34
CA GLY A 354 0.38 6.59 -7.09
C GLY A 354 -1.12 6.43 -7.33
N GLU A 355 -1.77 5.58 -6.53
CA GLU A 355 -3.22 5.32 -6.56
C GLU A 355 -4.05 6.60 -6.56
N ALA A 356 -3.75 7.52 -5.64
CA ALA A 356 -4.51 8.76 -5.50
C ALA A 356 -4.49 9.63 -6.76
N ALA A 357 -3.33 9.77 -7.41
CA ALA A 357 -3.19 10.59 -8.60
C ALA A 357 -3.97 10.01 -9.79
N VAL A 358 -3.87 8.69 -9.98
CA VAL A 358 -4.55 7.98 -11.07
C VAL A 358 -6.06 7.95 -10.87
N LEU A 359 -6.54 7.67 -9.65
CA LEU A 359 -7.97 7.68 -9.37
C LEU A 359 -8.57 9.09 -9.47
N GLN A 360 -7.81 10.13 -9.13
CA GLN A 360 -8.25 11.50 -9.35
C GLN A 360 -8.39 11.83 -10.84
N ASP A 361 -7.48 11.33 -11.69
CA ASP A 361 -7.54 11.49 -13.15
C ASP A 361 -8.74 10.76 -13.75
N LEU A 362 -8.99 9.51 -13.33
CA LEU A 362 -10.15 8.72 -13.76
C LEU A 362 -11.50 9.25 -13.26
N ALA A 363 -11.49 10.02 -12.17
CA ALA A 363 -12.70 10.61 -11.56
C ALA A 363 -13.11 11.96 -12.16
N ARG A 364 -12.35 12.49 -13.13
CA ARG A 364 -12.68 13.70 -13.90
C ARG A 364 -13.49 13.33 -15.13
#